data_AF-A0A543PAL1-F1
#
_entry.id   AF-A0A543PAL1-F1
#
_cell.length_a   1.000
_cell.length_b   1.000
_cell.length_c   1.000
_cell.angle_alpha   90.00
_cell.angle_beta   90.00
_cell.angle_gamma   90.00
#
_symmetry.space_group_name_H-M   'P 1'
#
loop_
_entity.id
_entity.type
_entity.pdbx_description
1 polymer ?
#
loop_
_entity_poly.entity_id
_entity_poly.type
_entity_poly.pdbx_seq_one_letter_code
_entity_poly.pdbx_strand_id
1 'polypeptide(L)'
;MRRTLTMARNGLSLAAAVVLVTACGGSDGEDAASSESSASSSSAAETTAAESDSESDSEFCSQAQAAFEQVEPAFTGGGDDPAALATALQQAADDVRAIEPPSELESDWAALADGIEQFAQAFADVDVTDPASAAELQQRSTEIIGELTTSATNVQTYLATECGLEVDSTEPAAPTS
;
A
#
# COMPACT_ATOMS: atom_id res chain seq x y z
N MET A 1 -0.78 40.18 -7.13
CA MET A 1 0.60 40.17 -6.61
C MET A 1 1.16 38.78 -6.86
N ARG A 2 2.08 38.63 -7.82
CA ARG A 2 2.65 37.34 -8.20
C ARG A 2 3.93 37.15 -7.38
N ARG A 3 3.92 36.23 -6.42
CA ARG A 3 5.12 35.85 -5.68
C ARG A 3 5.78 34.68 -6.39
N THR A 4 6.76 35.01 -7.21
CA THR A 4 7.79 34.11 -7.72
C THR A 4 8.64 33.64 -6.55
N LEU A 5 8.55 32.35 -6.19
CA LEU A 5 9.53 31.70 -5.31
C LEU A 5 10.48 30.90 -6.19
N THR A 6 11.61 31.55 -6.49
CA THR A 6 12.81 30.95 -7.08
C THR A 6 13.82 30.73 -5.95
N MET A 7 14.59 29.63 -6.05
CA MET A 7 15.68 29.15 -5.17
C MET A 7 15.22 28.21 -4.04
N ALA A 8 15.86 27.07 -3.76
CA ALA A 8 17.24 26.67 -4.07
C ALA A 8 17.37 25.15 -4.32
N ARG A 9 18.18 24.80 -5.32
CA ARG A 9 18.80 23.47 -5.48
C ARG A 9 19.82 23.25 -4.36
N ASN A 10 19.50 22.38 -3.41
CA ASN A 10 20.47 21.63 -2.61
C ASN A 10 20.26 20.16 -3.01
N GLY A 11 21.22 19.37 -3.51
CA GLY A 11 22.63 19.32 -3.20
C GLY A 11 22.90 18.15 -2.25
N LEU A 12 23.01 16.94 -2.84
CA LEU A 12 23.53 15.64 -2.34
C LEU A 12 23.70 15.42 -0.82
N SER A 13 23.15 14.31 -0.32
CA SER A 13 23.89 13.33 0.53
C SER A 13 23.14 12.01 0.63
N LEU A 14 23.55 11.04 -0.19
CA LEU A 14 23.30 9.61 -0.01
C LEU A 14 24.15 9.13 1.17
N ALA A 15 23.51 8.72 2.26
CA ALA A 15 24.15 7.99 3.35
C ALA A 15 23.57 6.56 3.36
N ALA A 16 24.21 5.68 2.60
CA ALA A 16 23.94 4.24 2.66
C ALA A 16 24.62 3.68 3.92
N ALA A 17 23.83 3.33 4.94
CA ALA A 17 24.29 2.54 6.07
C ALA A 17 24.23 1.05 5.69
N VAL A 18 25.39 0.50 5.34
CA VAL A 18 25.58 -0.94 5.08
C VAL A 18 25.56 -1.67 6.42
N VAL A 19 24.50 -2.45 6.68
CA VAL A 19 24.46 -3.38 7.82
C VAL A 19 25.30 -4.61 7.47
N LEU A 20 26.25 -4.90 8.36
CA LEU A 20 27.26 -5.95 8.25
C LEU A 20 26.63 -7.35 8.32
N VAL A 21 26.63 -8.07 7.19
CA VAL A 21 26.45 -9.52 7.16
C VAL A 21 27.74 -10.17 7.66
N THR A 22 27.69 -10.77 8.85
CA THR A 22 28.72 -11.66 9.37
C THR A 22 28.63 -13.01 8.65
N ALA A 23 29.20 -13.09 7.45
CA ALA A 23 29.50 -14.35 6.80
C ALA A 23 30.92 -14.79 7.19
N CYS A 24 31.01 -15.57 8.27
CA CYS A 24 32.19 -16.36 8.60
C CYS A 24 32.19 -17.60 7.69
N GLY A 25 33.04 -17.59 6.66
CA GLY A 25 33.02 -18.66 5.68
C GLY A 25 34.13 -18.61 4.63
N GLY A 26 35.39 -18.65 5.08
CA GLY A 26 36.45 -19.46 4.44
C GLY A 26 37.15 -18.96 3.16
N SER A 27 38.49 -18.98 3.25
CA SER A 27 39.48 -19.27 2.19
C SER A 27 40.17 -18.07 1.50
N ASP A 28 41.31 -17.69 2.09
CA ASP A 28 42.68 -17.54 1.53
C ASP A 28 42.86 -17.42 -0.01
N GLY A 29 43.66 -16.42 -0.42
CA GLY A 29 44.14 -16.28 -1.80
C GLY A 29 44.88 -14.95 -2.06
N GLU A 30 46.21 -14.98 -1.92
CA GLU A 30 47.17 -13.91 -2.21
C GLU A 30 47.23 -13.41 -3.68
N ASP A 31 47.87 -12.23 -3.80
CA ASP A 31 48.70 -11.72 -4.92
C ASP A 31 48.07 -10.86 -6.05
N ALA A 32 48.32 -9.56 -5.88
CA ALA A 32 49.15 -8.70 -6.73
C ALA A 32 48.71 -8.27 -8.15
N ALA A 33 48.81 -6.94 -8.30
CA ALA A 33 49.31 -6.18 -9.45
C ALA A 33 48.33 -5.75 -10.57
N SER A 34 48.26 -4.42 -10.68
CA SER A 34 48.14 -3.55 -11.86
C SER A 34 47.84 -4.20 -13.22
N SER A 35 46.87 -3.64 -13.93
CA SER A 35 47.15 -2.82 -15.13
C SER A 35 45.86 -2.39 -15.83
N GLU A 36 46.04 -1.36 -16.65
CA GLU A 36 45.06 -0.49 -17.27
C GLU A 36 44.33 -1.10 -18.48
N SER A 37 43.32 -0.34 -18.93
CA SER A 37 42.90 -0.16 -20.33
C SER A 37 41.83 -1.08 -20.96
N SER A 38 40.69 -0.42 -21.25
CA SER A 38 40.05 -0.27 -22.56
C SER A 38 39.20 -1.38 -23.19
N ALA A 39 38.06 -0.88 -23.68
CA ALA A 39 37.35 -1.21 -24.93
C ALA A 39 36.19 -2.22 -24.91
N SER A 40 35.00 -1.63 -25.14
CA SER A 40 33.90 -2.04 -26.02
C SER A 40 33.72 -3.51 -26.39
N SER A 41 32.53 -4.05 -26.12
CA SER A 41 31.76 -4.79 -27.14
C SER A 41 30.28 -4.88 -26.76
N SER A 42 29.47 -4.72 -27.81
CA SER A 42 28.02 -4.68 -27.86
C SER A 42 27.32 -5.91 -27.27
N SER A 43 26.18 -5.68 -26.64
CA SER A 43 24.97 -6.51 -26.81
C SER A 43 23.77 -5.69 -26.34
N ALA A 44 23.14 -5.00 -27.28
CA ALA A 44 21.75 -4.58 -27.12
C ALA A 44 20.90 -5.84 -27.33
N ALA A 45 20.46 -6.46 -26.23
CA ALA A 45 19.30 -7.31 -26.25
C ALA A 45 18.09 -6.39 -26.06
N GLU A 46 17.22 -6.36 -27.07
CA GLU A 46 15.98 -5.60 -27.03
C GLU A 46 15.09 -6.14 -25.92
N THR A 47 14.95 -5.36 -24.84
CA THR A 47 13.95 -5.56 -23.79
C THR A 47 12.59 -5.12 -24.33
N THR A 48 12.04 -5.86 -25.29
CA THR A 48 10.63 -5.73 -25.70
C THR A 48 9.79 -6.60 -24.77
N ALA A 49 9.59 -6.15 -23.53
CA ALA A 49 8.62 -6.74 -22.59
C ALA A 49 8.32 -5.88 -21.33
N ALA A 50 8.97 -4.73 -21.11
CA ALA A 50 8.87 -4.01 -19.84
C ALA A 50 8.08 -2.69 -19.89
N GLU A 51 7.49 -2.30 -21.02
CA GLU A 51 6.80 -1.00 -21.14
C GLU A 51 5.27 -1.08 -21.09
N SER A 52 4.68 -2.28 -20.94
CA SER A 52 3.21 -2.44 -20.85
C SER A 52 2.67 -2.56 -19.42
N ASP A 53 3.52 -2.92 -18.45
CA ASP A 53 3.14 -2.95 -17.03
C ASP A 53 3.05 -1.52 -16.47
N SER A 54 4.07 -0.69 -16.73
CA SER A 54 4.18 0.63 -16.10
C SER A 54 3.04 1.60 -16.41
N GLU A 55 2.37 1.50 -17.57
CA GLU A 55 1.15 2.30 -17.81
C GLU A 55 -0.06 1.77 -17.02
N SER A 56 -0.23 0.45 -16.95
CA SER A 56 -1.32 -0.20 -16.20
C SER A 56 -1.16 0.03 -14.69
N ASP A 57 0.06 -0.04 -14.19
CA ASP A 57 0.39 0.26 -12.80
C ASP A 57 0.07 1.73 -12.47
N SER A 58 0.40 2.67 -13.36
CA SER A 58 0.11 4.10 -13.14
C SER A 58 -1.39 4.43 -13.08
N GLU A 59 -2.20 3.73 -13.88
CA GLU A 59 -3.66 3.86 -13.87
C GLU A 59 -4.25 3.24 -12.59
N PHE A 60 -3.77 2.06 -12.21
CA PHE A 60 -4.12 1.40 -10.95
C PHE A 60 -3.81 2.30 -9.76
N CYS A 61 -2.59 2.86 -9.66
CA CYS A 61 -2.18 3.75 -8.58
C CYS A 61 -3.12 4.96 -8.42
N SER A 62 -3.50 5.58 -9.54
CA SER A 62 -4.39 6.75 -9.54
C SER A 62 -5.81 6.38 -9.10
N GLN A 63 -6.31 5.23 -9.55
CA GLN A 63 -7.64 4.73 -9.18
C GLN A 63 -7.69 4.26 -7.73
N ALA A 64 -6.66 3.54 -7.27
CA ALA A 64 -6.55 3.09 -5.89
C ALA A 64 -6.51 4.28 -4.92
N GLN A 65 -5.72 5.32 -5.21
CA GLN A 65 -5.72 6.54 -4.41
C GLN A 65 -7.12 7.17 -4.31
N ALA A 66 -7.79 7.34 -5.45
CA ALA A 66 -9.13 7.93 -5.47
C ALA A 66 -10.16 7.10 -4.69
N ALA A 67 -10.07 5.77 -4.78
CA ALA A 67 -10.91 4.86 -4.01
C ALA A 67 -10.67 5.02 -2.50
N PHE A 68 -9.41 5.06 -2.05
CA PHE A 68 -9.11 5.25 -0.62
C PHE A 68 -9.57 6.62 -0.10
N GLU A 69 -9.36 7.70 -0.87
CA GLU A 69 -9.83 9.05 -0.52
C GLU A 69 -11.36 9.14 -0.44
N GLN A 70 -12.08 8.37 -1.25
CA GLN A 70 -13.55 8.31 -1.23
C GLN A 70 -14.10 7.49 -0.05
N VAL A 71 -13.32 6.54 0.47
CA VAL A 71 -13.70 5.64 1.56
C VAL A 71 -13.37 6.24 2.93
N GLU A 72 -12.33 7.07 3.03
CA GLU A 72 -11.93 7.76 4.27
C GLU A 72 -13.08 8.49 5.00
N PRO A 73 -14.01 9.20 4.33
CA PRO A 73 -15.16 9.84 4.97
C PRO A 73 -16.13 8.85 5.62
N ALA A 74 -16.21 7.61 5.13
CA ALA A 74 -17.07 6.58 5.74
C ALA A 74 -16.54 6.15 7.12
N PHE A 75 -15.21 6.15 7.29
CA PHE A 75 -14.56 5.77 8.54
C PHE A 75 -14.32 6.95 9.50
N THR A 76 -14.12 8.16 8.97
CA THR A 76 -13.80 9.37 9.77
C THR A 76 -14.99 10.31 9.99
N GLY A 77 -16.00 10.24 9.12
CA GLY A 77 -17.06 11.25 8.99
C GLY A 77 -18.21 11.14 9.99
N GLY A 78 -18.28 10.07 10.79
CA GLY A 78 -19.28 9.95 11.86
C GLY A 78 -20.72 9.85 11.35
N GLY A 79 -21.27 8.64 11.41
CA GLY A 79 -22.71 8.46 11.48
C GLY A 79 -23.00 7.57 12.68
N ASP A 80 -23.81 8.04 13.63
CA ASP A 80 -24.46 7.19 14.64
C ASP A 80 -25.45 6.17 14.02
N ASP A 81 -25.46 6.05 12.69
CA ASP A 81 -26.36 5.22 11.89
C ASP A 81 -25.57 4.06 11.24
N PRO A 82 -25.66 2.84 11.80
CA PRO A 82 -24.98 1.66 11.27
C PRO A 82 -25.44 1.29 9.86
N ALA A 83 -26.68 1.61 9.47
CA ALA A 83 -27.20 1.31 8.14
C ALA A 83 -26.61 2.24 7.07
N ALA A 84 -26.38 3.51 7.42
CA ALA A 84 -25.67 4.44 6.55
C ALA A 84 -24.21 4.01 6.34
N LEU A 85 -23.54 3.56 7.41
CA LEU A 85 -22.18 3.02 7.33
C LEU A 85 -22.12 1.74 6.48
N ALA A 86 -23.04 0.81 6.69
CA ALA A 86 -23.14 -0.40 5.88
C ALA A 86 -23.29 -0.09 4.38
N THR A 87 -24.11 0.89 4.03
CA THR A 87 -24.29 1.32 2.63
C THR A 87 -23.01 1.92 2.06
N ALA A 88 -22.30 2.75 2.83
CA ALA A 88 -21.04 3.34 2.41
C ALA A 88 -19.93 2.30 2.21
N LEU A 89 -19.85 1.30 3.10
CA LEU A 89 -18.93 0.17 2.97
C LEU A 89 -19.27 -0.70 1.77
N GLN A 90 -20.55 -0.97 1.50
CA GLN A 90 -20.93 -1.73 0.31
C GLN A 90 -20.48 -1.02 -0.97
N GLN A 91 -20.70 0.29 -1.05
CA GLN A 91 -20.25 1.09 -2.17
C GLN A 91 -18.71 1.11 -2.28
N ALA A 92 -18.00 1.18 -1.16
CA ALA A 92 -16.55 1.07 -1.12
C ALA A 92 -16.05 -0.28 -1.67
N ALA A 93 -16.70 -1.38 -1.33
CA ALA A 93 -16.35 -2.71 -1.85
C ALA A 93 -16.57 -2.80 -3.36
N ASP A 94 -17.68 -2.23 -3.86
CA ASP A 94 -17.97 -2.17 -5.30
C ASP A 94 -16.94 -1.30 -6.05
N ASP A 95 -16.58 -0.15 -5.50
CA ASP A 95 -15.58 0.76 -6.08
C ASP A 95 -14.19 0.09 -6.12
N VAL A 96 -13.78 -0.62 -5.07
CA VAL A 96 -12.53 -1.40 -5.05
C VAL A 96 -12.55 -2.51 -6.10
N ARG A 97 -13.66 -3.26 -6.24
CA ARG A 97 -13.78 -4.33 -7.27
C ARG A 97 -13.80 -3.83 -8.70
N ALA A 98 -14.19 -2.58 -8.92
CA ALA A 98 -14.21 -1.99 -10.26
C ALA A 98 -12.81 -1.68 -10.79
N ILE A 99 -11.81 -1.61 -9.90
CA ILE A 99 -10.42 -1.35 -10.24
C ILE A 99 -9.75 -2.68 -10.60
N GLU A 100 -9.14 -2.76 -11.79
CA GLU A 100 -8.36 -3.92 -12.19
C GLU A 100 -6.95 -3.83 -11.58
N PRO A 101 -6.59 -4.74 -10.64
CA PRO A 101 -5.28 -4.72 -10.01
C PRO A 101 -4.22 -5.36 -10.92
N PRO A 102 -2.94 -5.03 -10.71
CA PRO A 102 -1.84 -5.79 -11.30
C PRO A 102 -1.89 -7.25 -10.82
N SER A 103 -1.42 -8.19 -11.66
CA SER A 103 -1.58 -9.62 -11.41
C SER A 103 -0.97 -10.11 -10.09
N GLU A 104 0.05 -9.42 -9.58
CA GLU A 104 0.66 -9.72 -8.29
C GLU A 104 -0.22 -9.36 -7.08
N LEU A 105 -1.15 -8.41 -7.25
CA LEU A 105 -2.09 -7.98 -6.22
C LEU A 105 -3.50 -8.55 -6.39
N GLU A 106 -3.81 -9.26 -7.47
CA GLU A 106 -5.19 -9.68 -7.79
C GLU A 106 -5.90 -10.38 -6.61
N SER A 107 -5.21 -11.32 -5.96
CA SER A 107 -5.76 -12.04 -4.81
C SER A 107 -5.91 -11.14 -3.57
N ASP A 108 -4.95 -10.25 -3.32
CA ASP A 108 -4.95 -9.39 -2.14
C ASP A 108 -5.95 -8.23 -2.27
N TRP A 109 -6.12 -7.71 -3.49
CA TRP A 109 -7.09 -6.69 -3.82
C TRP A 109 -8.53 -7.23 -3.75
N ALA A 110 -8.76 -8.45 -4.27
CA ALA A 110 -10.04 -9.13 -4.11
C ALA A 110 -10.36 -9.38 -2.63
N ALA A 111 -9.40 -9.86 -1.85
CA ALA A 111 -9.56 -10.05 -0.41
C ALA A 111 -9.93 -8.74 0.30
N LEU A 112 -9.32 -7.61 -0.08
CA LEU A 112 -9.68 -6.29 0.46
C LEU A 112 -11.15 -5.94 0.20
N ALA A 113 -11.63 -6.10 -1.04
CA ALA A 113 -13.03 -5.86 -1.36
C ALA A 113 -13.99 -6.78 -0.60
N ASP A 114 -13.67 -8.08 -0.53
CA ASP A 114 -14.47 -9.05 0.23
C ASP A 114 -14.49 -8.71 1.72
N GLY A 115 -13.38 -8.24 2.27
CA GLY A 115 -13.28 -7.75 3.64
C GLY A 115 -14.22 -6.57 3.92
N ILE A 116 -14.21 -5.58 3.03
CA ILE A 116 -15.08 -4.41 3.13
C ILE A 116 -16.56 -4.81 3.03
N GLU A 117 -16.91 -5.72 2.13
CA GLU A 117 -18.29 -6.24 2.04
C GLU A 117 -18.70 -6.98 3.32
N GLN A 118 -17.82 -7.81 3.89
CA GLN A 118 -18.11 -8.48 5.16
C GLN A 118 -18.35 -7.49 6.30
N PHE A 119 -17.62 -6.38 6.32
CA PHE A 119 -17.91 -5.29 7.25
C PHE A 119 -19.27 -4.66 6.98
N ALA A 120 -19.59 -4.35 5.72
CA ALA A 120 -20.90 -3.80 5.34
C ALA A 120 -22.05 -4.69 5.84
N GLN A 121 -21.94 -6.00 5.64
CA GLN A 121 -22.90 -6.98 6.12
C GLN A 121 -22.99 -7.02 7.65
N ALA A 122 -21.86 -7.01 8.35
CA ALA A 122 -21.83 -7.00 9.81
C ALA A 122 -22.50 -5.75 10.40
N PHE A 123 -22.34 -4.58 9.76
CA PHE A 123 -23.02 -3.34 10.16
C PHE A 123 -24.49 -3.29 9.75
N ALA A 124 -24.91 -4.01 8.70
CA ALA A 124 -26.31 -4.08 8.29
C ALA A 124 -27.17 -4.90 9.25
N ASP A 125 -26.60 -5.94 9.87
CA ASP A 125 -27.27 -6.85 10.79
C ASP A 125 -27.21 -6.40 12.26
N VAL A 126 -26.42 -5.38 12.61
CA VAL A 126 -26.21 -4.98 14.02
C VAL A 126 -27.34 -4.10 14.55
N ASP A 127 -27.89 -4.47 15.70
CA ASP A 127 -28.70 -3.59 16.54
C ASP A 127 -27.80 -2.89 17.58
N VAL A 128 -27.47 -1.63 17.33
CA VAL A 128 -26.58 -0.83 18.22
C VAL A 128 -27.21 -0.50 19.58
N THR A 129 -28.50 -0.77 19.77
CA THR A 129 -29.17 -0.61 21.06
C THR A 129 -29.11 -1.87 21.92
N ASP A 130 -28.72 -3.00 21.33
CA ASP A 130 -28.53 -4.29 22.00
C ASP A 130 -27.04 -4.56 22.30
N PRO A 131 -26.66 -4.73 23.59
CA PRO A 131 -25.26 -4.92 23.95
C PRO A 131 -24.67 -6.26 23.51
N ALA A 132 -25.49 -7.29 23.25
CA ALA A 132 -24.99 -8.56 22.72
C ALA A 132 -24.60 -8.42 21.24
N SER A 133 -25.43 -7.74 20.45
CA SER A 133 -25.18 -7.43 19.04
C SER A 133 -23.91 -6.59 18.86
N ALA A 134 -23.67 -5.61 19.74
CA ALA A 134 -22.43 -4.83 19.73
C ALA A 134 -21.18 -5.69 19.99
N ALA A 135 -21.25 -6.68 20.89
CA ALA A 135 -20.14 -7.58 21.17
C ALA A 135 -19.87 -8.54 19.99
N GLU A 136 -20.91 -9.03 19.33
CA GLU A 136 -20.78 -9.85 18.12
C GLU A 136 -20.14 -9.06 16.97
N LEU A 137 -20.57 -7.81 16.75
CA LEU A 137 -19.95 -6.92 15.76
C LEU A 137 -18.45 -6.73 16.03
N GLN A 138 -18.07 -6.49 17.28
CA GLN A 138 -16.66 -6.32 17.65
C GLN A 138 -15.84 -7.59 17.39
N GLN A 139 -16.40 -8.75 17.70
CA GLN A 139 -15.75 -10.04 17.45
C GLN A 139 -15.59 -10.29 15.95
N ARG A 140 -16.65 -10.11 15.16
CA ARG A 140 -16.62 -10.27 13.69
C ARG A 140 -15.65 -9.28 13.04
N SER A 141 -15.64 -8.04 13.49
CA SER A 141 -14.68 -7.02 13.03
C SER A 141 -13.24 -7.47 13.27
N THR A 142 -12.94 -8.02 14.45
CA THR A 142 -11.59 -8.50 14.78
C THR A 142 -11.17 -9.68 13.90
N GLU A 143 -12.10 -10.60 13.62
CA GLU A 143 -11.87 -11.74 12.73
C GLU A 143 -11.55 -11.26 11.30
N ILE A 144 -12.40 -10.39 10.74
CA ILE A 144 -12.23 -9.82 9.40
C ILE A 144 -10.88 -9.08 9.29
N ILE A 145 -10.51 -8.24 10.28
CA ILE A 145 -9.22 -7.54 10.29
C ILE A 145 -8.05 -8.54 10.30
N GLY A 146 -8.17 -9.61 11.11
CA GLY A 146 -7.17 -10.65 11.19
C GLY A 146 -6.94 -11.35 9.85
N GLU A 147 -8.02 -11.67 9.14
CA GLU A 147 -7.98 -12.30 7.80
C GLU A 147 -7.37 -11.37 6.74
N LEU A 148 -7.65 -10.05 6.83
CA LEU A 148 -7.18 -9.06 5.86
C LEU A 148 -5.75 -8.57 6.09
N THR A 149 -5.17 -8.80 7.27
CA THR A 149 -3.89 -8.17 7.65
C THR A 149 -2.78 -8.39 6.62
N THR A 150 -2.65 -9.63 6.11
CA THR A 150 -1.63 -9.94 5.09
C THR A 150 -1.92 -9.22 3.78
N SER A 151 -3.15 -9.32 3.25
CA SER A 151 -3.52 -8.70 1.97
C SER A 151 -3.44 -7.18 2.03
N ALA A 152 -3.90 -6.57 3.13
CA ALA A 152 -3.74 -5.14 3.36
C ALA A 152 -2.26 -4.73 3.40
N THR A 153 -1.38 -5.52 4.04
CA THR A 153 0.06 -5.24 4.07
C THR A 153 0.68 -5.32 2.68
N ASN A 154 0.30 -6.31 1.87
CA ASN A 154 0.81 -6.48 0.51
C ASN A 154 0.37 -5.31 -0.39
N VAL A 155 -0.91 -4.95 -0.35
CA VAL A 155 -1.45 -3.78 -1.08
C VAL A 155 -0.75 -2.50 -0.67
N GLN A 156 -0.60 -2.24 0.63
CA GLN A 156 0.13 -1.05 1.11
C GLN A 156 1.58 -1.03 0.64
N THR A 157 2.28 -2.16 0.71
CA THR A 157 3.68 -2.28 0.29
C THR A 157 3.83 -1.99 -1.20
N TYR A 158 2.92 -2.51 -2.02
CA TYR A 158 2.89 -2.24 -3.45
C TYR A 158 2.62 -0.76 -3.73
N LEU A 159 1.59 -0.17 -3.11
CA LEU A 159 1.28 1.26 -3.29
C LEU A 159 2.45 2.16 -2.85
N ALA A 160 3.16 1.82 -1.78
CA ALA A 160 4.33 2.58 -1.36
C ALA A 160 5.51 2.44 -2.33
N THR A 161 5.75 1.22 -2.84
CA THR A 161 6.93 0.90 -3.65
C THR A 161 6.76 1.32 -5.10
N GLU A 162 5.63 0.96 -5.72
CA GLU A 162 5.36 1.16 -7.13
C GLU A 162 4.62 2.48 -7.40
N CYS A 163 3.67 2.86 -6.54
CA CYS A 163 2.92 4.10 -6.71
C CYS A 163 3.56 5.32 -6.02
N GLY A 164 4.51 5.11 -5.11
CA GLY A 164 5.04 6.17 -4.25
C GLY A 164 3.98 6.76 -3.30
N LEU A 165 2.90 6.03 -3.04
CA LEU A 165 1.82 6.41 -2.15
C LEU A 165 2.12 5.88 -0.75
N GLU A 166 2.58 6.75 0.13
CA GLU A 166 2.51 6.49 1.56
C GLU A 166 1.04 6.63 1.97
N VAL A 167 0.31 5.52 1.89
CA VAL A 167 -0.97 5.39 2.59
C VAL A 167 -0.65 5.57 4.06
N ASP A 168 -1.04 6.72 4.62
CA ASP A 168 -0.79 7.11 6.00
C ASP A 168 -1.46 6.08 6.91
N SER A 169 -0.75 5.00 7.18
CA SER A 169 -1.05 4.04 8.22
C SER A 169 -0.79 4.77 9.52
N THR A 170 -1.71 5.67 9.89
CA THR A 170 -1.85 6.28 11.21
C THR A 170 -0.50 6.54 11.85
N GLU A 171 0.06 7.75 11.69
CA GLU A 171 1.01 8.24 12.69
C GLU A 171 0.34 7.98 14.06
N PRO A 172 0.85 7.05 14.89
CA PRO A 172 0.20 6.68 16.14
C PRO A 172 0.23 7.96 16.96
N ALA A 173 -0.95 8.55 17.20
CA ALA A 173 -1.09 9.79 17.94
C ALA A 173 -0.17 9.74 19.16
N ALA A 174 0.95 10.46 19.09
CA ALA A 174 1.93 10.45 20.16
C ALA A 174 1.17 10.88 21.42
N PRO A 175 1.21 10.12 22.53
CA PRO A 175 0.53 10.54 23.74
C PRO A 175 1.15 11.86 24.17
N THR A 176 0.41 12.97 23.99
CA THR A 176 0.76 14.25 24.60
C THR A 176 0.67 14.03 26.10
N SER A 177 1.81 13.81 26.73
CA SER A 177 1.96 13.85 28.19
C SER A 177 2.02 15.29 28.67
#